data_AF-A0A2E8BAV6-F1
#
_entry.id   AF-A0A2E8BAV6-F1
#
_cell.length_a   1.000
_cell.length_b   1.000
_cell.length_c   1.000
_cell.angle_alpha   90.00
_cell.angle_beta   90.00
_cell.angle_gamma   90.00
#
_symmetry.space_group_name_H-M   'P 1'
#
loop_
_entity.id
_entity.type
_entity.pdbx_description
1 polymer ?
#
loop_
_entity_poly.entity_id
_entity_poly.type
_entity_poly.pdbx_seq_one_letter_code
_entity_poly.pdbx_strand_id
1 'polypeptide(L)'
;MADVGSPVDYYIRSLGSFVGYWHMLAIFSILSGIFLLFLAYLIFKANPSKAKNRFMVLMLVTEALRCFTSMLFWVYAWPEEMLNVLKPGRVVYYTMSLQLFFLYMIAATFYSEKKWAKQVS
;
A
#
# COMPACT_ATOMS: atom_id res chain seq x y z
N MET A 1 8.68 28.38 8.80
CA MET A 1 8.23 27.32 9.73
C MET A 1 9.30 27.18 10.79
N ALA A 2 8.95 27.27 12.08
CA ALA A 2 9.91 27.25 13.17
C ALA A 2 10.68 25.93 13.19
N ASP A 3 11.97 26.00 13.50
CA ASP A 3 12.89 24.86 13.58
C ASP A 3 12.29 23.76 14.48
N VAL A 4 11.96 22.60 13.89
CA VAL A 4 11.27 21.50 14.59
C VAL A 4 12.21 20.68 15.47
N GLY A 5 13.52 21.01 15.47
CA GLY A 5 14.56 20.31 16.20
C GLY A 5 14.96 19.01 15.51
N SER A 6 15.59 18.09 16.26
CA SER A 6 16.02 16.82 15.70
C SER A 6 14.82 15.95 15.27
N PRO A 7 14.95 15.09 14.24
CA PRO A 7 13.86 14.21 13.81
C PRO A 7 13.30 13.33 14.93
N VAL A 8 14.16 12.89 15.86
CA VAL A 8 13.77 12.04 16.99
C VAL A 8 12.89 12.82 17.96
N ASP A 9 13.27 14.06 18.30
CA ASP A 9 12.50 14.92 19.19
C ASP A 9 11.13 15.29 18.58
N TYR A 10 11.07 15.41 17.26
CA TYR A 10 9.83 15.63 16.52
C TYR A 10 8.84 14.47 16.68
N TYR A 11 9.30 13.22 16.48
CA TYR A 11 8.42 12.06 16.63
C TYR A 11 7.97 11.87 18.07
N ILE A 12 8.88 12.00 19.04
CA ILE A 12 8.55 11.87 20.48
C ILE A 12 7.47 12.87 20.89
N ARG A 13 7.58 14.12 20.44
CA ARG A 13 6.59 15.18 20.71
C ARG A 13 5.25 14.94 20.02
N SER A 14 5.28 14.27 18.87
CA SER A 14 4.09 13.95 18.11
C SER A 14 3.32 12.76 18.68
N LEU A 15 3.92 11.94 19.55
CA LEU A 15 3.25 10.80 20.20
C LEU A 15 2.04 11.26 21.02
N GLY A 16 0.90 10.59 20.83
CA GLY A 16 -0.36 10.94 21.51
C GLY A 16 -1.16 12.09 20.87
N SER A 17 -0.62 12.73 19.83
CA SER A 17 -1.34 13.73 19.04
C SER A 17 -2.01 13.13 17.79
N PHE A 18 -2.95 13.86 17.18
CA PHE A 18 -3.54 13.48 15.90
C PHE A 18 -2.49 13.29 14.80
N VAL A 19 -1.43 14.11 14.80
CA VAL A 19 -0.31 13.98 13.85
C VAL A 19 0.50 12.70 14.12
N GLY A 20 0.69 12.33 15.39
CA GLY A 20 1.34 11.08 15.77
C GLY A 20 0.62 9.82 15.28
N TYR A 21 -0.72 9.84 15.25
CA TYR A 21 -1.51 8.75 14.67
C TYR A 21 -1.15 8.52 13.19
N TRP A 22 -1.01 9.58 12.40
CA TRP A 22 -0.64 9.48 10.99
C TRP A 22 0.79 8.96 10.78
N HIS A 23 1.73 9.36 11.63
CA HIS A 23 3.10 8.81 11.62
C HIS A 23 3.10 7.30 11.91
N MET A 24 2.31 6.88 12.90
CA MET A 24 2.15 5.46 13.22
C MET A 24 1.53 4.68 12.04
N LEU A 25 0.52 5.25 11.38
CA LEU A 25 -0.07 4.69 10.16
C LEU A 25 0.96 4.55 9.04
N ALA A 26 1.85 5.53 8.87
CA ALA A 26 2.93 5.47 7.88
C ALA A 26 3.89 4.30 8.15
N ILE A 27 4.29 4.12 9.42
CA ILE A 27 5.17 3.01 9.83
C ILE A 27 4.49 1.66 9.58
N PHE A 28 3.23 1.51 9.99
CA PHE A 28 2.47 0.29 9.71
C PHE A 28 2.28 0.04 8.21
N SER A 29 2.15 1.09 7.41
CA SER A 29 2.08 0.97 5.94
C SER A 29 3.39 0.42 5.37
N ILE A 30 4.55 0.87 5.87
CA ILE A 30 5.86 0.34 5.44
C ILE A 30 5.97 -1.14 5.77
N LEU A 31 5.68 -1.51 7.02
CA LEU A 31 5.75 -2.91 7.47
C LEU A 31 4.80 -3.80 6.65
N SER A 32 3.59 -3.31 6.39
CA SER A 32 2.60 -4.03 5.58
C SER A 32 3.09 -4.20 4.14
N GLY A 33 3.64 -3.15 3.52
CA GLY A 33 4.18 -3.22 2.15
C GLY A 33 5.30 -4.24 2.01
N ILE A 34 6.22 -4.30 2.98
CA ILE A 34 7.30 -5.29 3.00
C ILE A 34 6.74 -6.71 3.13
N PHE A 35 5.79 -6.92 4.05
CA PHE A 35 5.18 -8.23 4.25
C PHE A 35 4.39 -8.71 3.03
N LEU A 36 3.68 -7.80 2.36
CA LEU A 36 2.93 -8.10 1.14
C LEU A 36 3.85 -8.46 -0.04
N LEU A 37 4.97 -7.76 -0.21
CA LEU A 37 5.98 -8.14 -1.21
C LEU A 37 6.59 -9.50 -0.92
N PHE A 38 6.87 -9.79 0.36
CA PHE A 38 7.35 -11.09 0.78
C PHE A 38 6.33 -12.20 0.46
N LEU A 39 5.05 -11.99 0.76
CA LEU A 39 3.99 -12.95 0.44
C LEU A 39 3.82 -13.13 -1.08
N ALA A 40 3.87 -12.04 -1.84
CA ALA A 40 3.84 -12.07 -3.29
C ALA A 40 5.00 -12.90 -3.86
N TYR A 41 6.20 -12.73 -3.31
CA TYR A 41 7.37 -13.54 -3.68
C TYR A 41 7.17 -15.02 -3.37
N LEU A 42 6.63 -15.37 -2.19
CA LEU A 42 6.35 -16.77 -1.84
C LEU A 42 5.33 -17.41 -2.78
N ILE A 43 4.25 -16.70 -3.13
CA ILE A 43 3.21 -17.21 -4.04
C ILE A 43 3.77 -17.38 -5.45
N PHE A 44 4.58 -16.43 -5.91
CA PHE A 44 5.24 -16.51 -7.20
C PHE A 44 6.19 -17.71 -7.26
N LYS A 45 7.00 -17.92 -6.21
CA LYS A 45 7.92 -19.06 -6.10
C LYS A 45 7.19 -20.41 -6.01
N ALA A 46 6.05 -20.47 -5.33
CA ALA A 46 5.32 -21.71 -5.09
C ALA A 46 4.79 -22.33 -6.39
N ASN A 47 4.15 -21.55 -7.27
CA ASN A 47 3.74 -22.03 -8.59
C ASN A 47 3.43 -20.84 -9.53
N PRO A 48 4.38 -20.43 -10.39
CA PRO A 48 4.20 -19.29 -11.29
C PRO A 48 3.33 -19.62 -12.51
N SER A 49 3.11 -20.89 -12.85
CA SER A 49 2.37 -21.26 -14.05
C SER A 49 0.84 -21.16 -13.87
N LYS A 50 0.33 -21.18 -12.64
CA LYS A 50 -1.11 -21.00 -12.37
C LYS A 50 -1.54 -19.53 -12.53
N ALA A 51 -2.53 -19.27 -13.38
CA ALA A 51 -3.08 -17.92 -13.61
C ALA A 51 -3.60 -17.28 -12.32
N LYS A 52 -4.27 -18.07 -11.46
CA LYS A 52 -4.74 -17.66 -10.13
C LYS A 52 -3.62 -17.10 -9.25
N ASN A 53 -2.45 -17.76 -9.22
CA ASN A 53 -1.31 -17.33 -8.44
C ASN A 53 -0.71 -16.04 -9.00
N ARG A 54 -0.62 -15.91 -10.32
CA ARG A 54 -0.16 -14.68 -10.98
C ARG A 54 -1.08 -13.48 -10.67
N PHE A 55 -2.39 -13.69 -10.68
CA PHE A 55 -3.37 -12.66 -10.31
C PHE A 55 -3.23 -12.25 -8.84
N MET A 56 -3.08 -13.22 -7.93
CA MET A 56 -2.87 -12.96 -6.51
C MET A 56 -1.58 -12.17 -6.25
N VAL A 57 -0.49 -12.52 -6.95
CA VAL A 57 0.78 -11.78 -6.88
C VAL A 57 0.61 -10.34 -7.36
N LEU A 58 -0.09 -10.12 -8.48
CA LEU A 58 -0.37 -8.78 -8.99
C LEU A 58 -1.15 -7.94 -7.96
N MET A 59 -2.19 -8.51 -7.35
CA MET A 59 -2.98 -7.84 -6.31
C MET A 59 -2.14 -7.48 -5.08
N LEU A 60 -1.28 -8.40 -4.62
CA LEU A 60 -0.43 -8.14 -3.46
C LEU A 60 0.65 -7.08 -3.74
N VAL A 61 1.21 -7.07 -4.95
CA VAL A 61 2.18 -6.05 -5.37
C VAL A 61 1.53 -4.67 -5.48
N THR A 62 0.32 -4.57 -6.03
CA THR A 62 -0.40 -3.29 -6.11
C THR A 62 -0.82 -2.78 -4.74
N GLU A 63 -1.24 -3.67 -3.84
CA GLU A 63 -1.50 -3.34 -2.42
C GLU A 63 -0.23 -2.85 -1.71
N ALA A 64 0.91 -3.51 -1.94
CA ALA A 64 2.20 -3.08 -1.39
C ALA A 64 2.61 -1.69 -1.90
N LEU A 65 2.47 -1.42 -3.20
CA LEU A 65 2.74 -0.10 -3.78
C LEU A 65 1.81 0.99 -3.22
N ARG A 66 0.54 0.68 -2.99
CA ARG A 66 -0.40 1.59 -2.30
C ARG A 66 0.06 1.88 -0.87
N CYS A 67 0.52 0.86 -0.13
CA CYS A 67 1.06 1.03 1.22
C CYS A 67 2.31 1.93 1.24
N PHE A 68 3.27 1.71 0.32
CA PHE A 68 4.46 2.56 0.24
C PHE A 68 4.15 4.00 -0.14
N THR A 69 3.20 4.21 -1.07
CA THR A 69 2.78 5.57 -1.45
C THR A 69 2.02 6.27 -0.32
N SER A 70 1.24 5.56 0.50
CA SER A 70 0.64 6.10 1.73
C SER A 70 1.69 6.67 2.69
N MET A 71 2.82 5.95 2.84
CA MET A 71 3.91 6.39 3.72
C MET A 71 4.44 7.78 3.34
N LEU A 72 4.49 8.10 2.04
CA LEU A 72 5.10 9.33 1.55
C LEU A 72 4.39 10.58 2.06
N PHE A 73 3.11 10.51 2.42
CA PHE A 73 2.37 11.68 2.91
C PHE A 73 2.47 11.88 4.42
N TRP A 74 2.75 10.80 5.14
CA TRP A 74 2.53 10.74 6.59
C TRP A 74 3.78 10.31 7.36
N VAL A 75 4.89 10.00 6.69
CA VAL A 75 6.15 9.69 7.37
C VAL A 75 6.76 10.93 8.01
N TYR A 76 6.57 12.11 7.43
CA TYR A 76 7.16 13.34 7.93
C TYR A 76 6.25 14.53 7.66
N ALA A 77 6.31 15.57 8.50
CA ALA A 77 5.68 16.85 8.20
C ALA A 77 6.52 17.60 7.17
N TRP A 78 6.32 17.23 5.90
CA TRP A 78 7.04 17.82 4.79
C TRP A 78 6.84 19.34 4.68
N PRO A 79 7.88 20.10 4.31
CA PRO A 79 7.75 21.51 4.02
C PRO A 79 6.92 21.74 2.75
N GLU A 80 6.37 22.95 2.60
CA GLU A 80 5.50 23.31 1.47
C GLU A 80 6.16 23.10 0.10
N GLU A 81 7.48 23.25 0.01
CA GLU A 81 8.27 23.04 -1.20
C GLU A 81 8.14 21.60 -1.74
N MET A 82 7.97 20.63 -0.83
CA MET A 82 7.79 19.21 -1.20
C MET A 82 6.38 18.89 -1.70
N LEU A 83 5.41 19.82 -1.62
CA LEU A 83 4.06 19.58 -2.12
C LEU A 83 4.04 19.29 -3.61
N ASN A 84 4.90 19.92 -4.41
CA ASN A 84 4.98 19.66 -5.85
C ASN A 84 5.50 18.24 -6.15
N VAL A 85 6.30 17.67 -5.26
CA VAL A 85 6.80 16.29 -5.35
C VAL A 85 5.75 15.29 -4.85
N LEU A 86 4.98 15.64 -3.83
CA LEU A 86 3.96 14.76 -3.23
C LEU A 86 2.66 14.69 -4.04
N LYS A 87 2.30 15.76 -4.76
CA LYS A 87 1.11 15.81 -5.64
C LYS A 87 1.00 14.61 -6.59
N PRO A 88 2.01 14.28 -7.42
CA PRO A 88 1.93 13.11 -8.30
C PRO A 88 1.82 11.81 -7.52
N GLY A 89 2.51 11.71 -6.37
CA GLY A 89 2.36 10.56 -5.46
C GLY A 89 0.92 10.35 -5.02
N ARG A 90 0.16 11.43 -4.73
CA ARG A 90 -1.25 11.31 -4.33
C ARG A 90 -2.11 10.75 -5.45
N VAL A 91 -1.87 11.19 -6.68
CA VAL A 91 -2.57 10.66 -7.86
C VAL A 91 -2.33 9.16 -7.96
N VAL A 92 -1.07 8.71 -7.84
CA VAL A 92 -0.72 7.28 -7.85
C VAL A 92 -1.42 6.54 -6.71
N TYR A 93 -1.45 7.10 -5.50
CA TYR A 93 -2.12 6.47 -4.36
C TYR A 93 -3.61 6.26 -4.63
N TYR A 94 -4.31 7.27 -5.15
CA TYR A 94 -5.74 7.17 -5.45
C TYR A 94 -6.04 6.22 -6.62
N THR A 95 -5.21 6.24 -7.67
CA THR A 95 -5.38 5.34 -8.81
C THR A 95 -5.14 3.88 -8.41
N MET A 96 -4.13 3.60 -7.59
CA MET A 96 -3.87 2.26 -7.05
C MET A 96 -5.02 1.79 -6.15
N SER A 97 -5.57 2.69 -5.32
CA SER A 97 -6.73 2.37 -4.46
C SER A 97 -7.96 1.99 -5.29
N LEU A 98 -8.23 2.73 -6.37
CA LEU A 98 -9.33 2.44 -7.29
C LEU A 98 -9.07 1.16 -8.10
N GLN A 99 -7.85 0.94 -8.58
CA GLN A 99 -7.47 -0.30 -9.26
C GLN A 99 -7.67 -1.52 -8.36
N LEU A 100 -7.24 -1.45 -7.09
CA LEU A 100 -7.41 -2.53 -6.11
C LEU A 100 -8.87 -2.88 -5.89
N PHE A 101 -9.76 -1.89 -5.84
CA PHE A 101 -11.20 -2.13 -5.77
C PHE A 101 -11.67 -3.06 -6.90
N PHE A 102 -11.31 -2.78 -8.16
CA PHE A 102 -11.63 -3.65 -9.28
C PHE A 102 -10.95 -5.03 -9.18
N LEU A 103 -9.69 -5.08 -8.75
CA LEU A 103 -8.97 -6.33 -8.56
C LEU A 103 -9.65 -7.21 -7.50
N TYR A 104 -10.15 -6.65 -6.40
CA TYR A 104 -10.89 -7.41 -5.38
C TYR A 104 -12.23 -7.94 -5.90
N MET A 105 -12.95 -7.17 -6.74
CA MET A 105 -14.14 -7.69 -7.42
C MET A 105 -13.81 -8.87 -8.34
N ILE A 106 -12.70 -8.78 -9.08
CA ILE A 106 -12.25 -9.86 -9.98
C ILE A 106 -11.72 -11.06 -9.18
N ALA A 107 -11.09 -10.87 -8.02
CA ALA A 107 -10.72 -11.99 -7.14
C ALA A 107 -11.93 -12.85 -6.78
N ALA A 108 -13.09 -12.23 -6.53
CA ALA A 108 -14.29 -12.99 -6.23
C ALA A 108 -14.67 -13.96 -7.36
N THR A 109 -14.35 -13.67 -8.63
CA THR A 109 -14.63 -14.58 -9.75
C THR A 109 -13.62 -15.73 -9.83
N PHE A 110 -12.33 -15.48 -9.61
CA PHE A 110 -11.27 -16.50 -9.62
C PHE A 110 -11.29 -17.45 -8.41
N TYR A 111 -11.83 -16.99 -7.27
CA TYR A 111 -11.86 -17.75 -6.02
C TYR A 111 -13.26 -18.29 -5.67
N SER A 112 -14.31 -17.93 -6.41
CA SER A 112 -15.65 -18.51 -6.23
C SER A 112 -15.71 -19.94 -6.79
N GLU A 113 -16.04 -20.91 -5.92
CA GLU A 113 -16.21 -22.33 -6.29
C GLU A 113 -17.55 -22.64 -6.98
N LYS A 114 -18.35 -21.62 -7.34
CA LYS A 114 -19.64 -21.83 -7.99
C LYS A 114 -19.44 -22.40 -9.41
N LYS A 115 -20.15 -23.49 -9.74
CA LYS A 115 -20.09 -24.22 -11.03
C LYS A 115 -20.17 -23.32 -12.28
N TRP A 116 -20.84 -22.15 -12.19
CA TRP A 116 -20.95 -21.19 -13.30
C TRP A 116 -19.65 -20.43 -13.64
N ALA A 117 -18.72 -20.31 -12.68
CA ALA A 117 -17.49 -19.52 -12.83
C ALA A 117 -16.38 -20.35 -13.48
N LYS A 118 -16.49 -21.69 -13.42
CA LYS A 118 -15.64 -22.62 -14.17
C LYS A 118 -15.87 -22.61 -15.67
N GLN A 119 -16.94 -21.98 -16.18
CA GLN A 119 -17.20 -21.88 -17.62
C GLN A 119 -16.49 -20.69 -18.29
N VAL A 120 -15.95 -19.75 -17.51
CA VAL A 120 -15.30 -18.52 -18.01
C VAL A 120 -13.77 -18.52 -17.75
N SER A 121 -13.27 -19.49 -16.97
CA SER A 121 -11.84 -19.67 -16.68
C SER A 121 -11.11 -20.54 -17.69
#